data_AF-A0A930HXZ5-F1
#
_entry.id   AF-A0A930HXZ5-F1
#
_cell.length_a   1.000
_cell.length_b   1.000
_cell.length_c   1.000
_cell.angle_alpha   90.00
_cell.angle_beta   90.00
_cell.angle_gamma   90.00
#
_symmetry.space_group_name_H-M   'P 1'
#
loop_
_entity.id
_entity.type
_entity.pdbx_description
1 polymer ?
#
loop_
_entity_poly.entity_id
_entity_poly.type
_entity_poly.pdbx_seq_one_letter_code
_entity_poly.pdbx_strand_id
1 'polypeptide(L)'
;MTAEEFINNITHEIFKEAYDYYFKALPTPIVGNDKSWVDSKELYHSLSERQRLQMQTFTKLVIQDVVSILLGKIDNISSFANQDGLFELSINGNVINGDLQDYFLMSMDKLKM
;
A
#
# COMPACT_ATOMS: atom_id res chain seq x y z
N MET A 1 -11.61 -11.75 -13.65
CA MET A 1 -11.15 -10.65 -12.80
C MET A 1 -10.92 -9.46 -13.70
N THR A 2 -11.65 -8.37 -13.47
CA THR A 2 -11.45 -7.08 -14.16
C THR A 2 -10.28 -6.31 -13.53
N ALA A 3 -9.84 -5.23 -14.19
CA ALA A 3 -8.84 -4.31 -13.64
C ALA A 3 -9.30 -3.72 -12.29
N GLU A 4 -10.56 -3.29 -12.19
CA GLU A 4 -11.13 -2.77 -10.94
C GLU A 4 -11.18 -3.83 -9.83
N GLU A 5 -11.60 -5.06 -10.14
CA GLU A 5 -11.60 -6.17 -9.16
C GLU A 5 -10.18 -6.49 -8.68
N PHE A 6 -9.20 -6.51 -9.58
CA PHE A 6 -7.80 -6.70 -9.26
C PHE A 6 -7.29 -5.63 -8.29
N ILE A 7 -7.62 -4.36 -8.56
CA ILE A 7 -7.21 -3.24 -7.71
C ILE A 7 -7.93 -3.20 -6.37
N ASN A 8 -9.19 -3.60 -6.32
CA ASN A 8 -9.91 -3.74 -5.06
C ASN A 8 -9.27 -4.80 -4.17
N ASN A 9 -8.80 -5.92 -4.73
CA ASN A 9 -8.07 -6.95 -3.98
C ASN A 9 -6.72 -6.44 -3.47
N ILE A 10 -5.91 -5.79 -4.33
CA ILE A 10 -4.65 -5.16 -3.90
C ILE A 10 -4.89 -4.17 -2.75
N THR A 11 -5.91 -3.32 -2.90
CA THR A 11 -6.26 -2.33 -1.89
C THR A 11 -6.63 -2.98 -0.57
N HIS A 12 -7.39 -4.08 -0.62
CA HIS A 12 -7.78 -4.85 0.56
C HIS A 12 -6.56 -5.44 1.28
N GLU A 13 -5.73 -6.20 0.57
CA GLU A 13 -4.56 -6.87 1.14
C GLU A 13 -3.57 -5.85 1.74
N ILE A 14 -3.34 -4.72 1.07
CA ILE A 14 -2.39 -3.71 1.54
C ILE A 14 -2.94 -2.94 2.74
N PHE A 15 -4.17 -2.39 2.65
CA PHE A 15 -4.66 -1.47 3.66
C PHE A 15 -5.48 -2.12 4.77
N LYS A 16 -6.24 -3.18 4.47
CA LYS A 16 -7.10 -3.87 5.45
C LYS A 16 -6.43 -5.04 6.12
N GLU A 17 -5.47 -5.68 5.46
CA GLU A 17 -4.71 -6.76 6.06
C GLU A 17 -3.38 -6.25 6.59
N ALA A 18 -2.43 -5.90 5.73
CA ALA A 18 -1.07 -5.58 6.16
C ALA A 18 -0.98 -4.33 7.04
N TYR A 19 -1.46 -3.18 6.55
CA TYR A 19 -1.39 -1.92 7.29
C TYR A 19 -2.16 -1.99 8.63
N ASP A 20 -3.41 -2.44 8.60
CA ASP A 20 -4.24 -2.57 9.80
C ASP A 20 -3.64 -3.58 10.78
N TYR A 21 -3.06 -4.68 10.31
CA TYR A 21 -2.35 -5.63 11.17
C TYR A 21 -1.25 -4.95 11.97
N TYR A 22 -0.35 -4.22 11.30
CA TYR A 22 0.77 -3.58 11.98
C TYR A 22 0.29 -2.54 13.00
N PHE A 23 -0.67 -1.69 12.65
CA PHE A 23 -1.18 -0.68 13.60
C PHE A 23 -2.05 -1.25 14.73
N LYS A 24 -2.62 -2.44 14.57
CA LYS A 24 -3.25 -3.20 15.68
C LYS A 24 -2.21 -3.91 16.55
N ALA A 25 -1.08 -4.33 15.97
CA ALA A 25 -0.04 -5.08 16.66
C ALA A 25 0.94 -4.17 17.43
N LEU A 26 1.27 -2.97 16.93
CA LEU A 26 2.19 -2.03 17.58
C LEU A 26 1.83 -1.68 19.04
N PRO A 27 0.54 -1.44 19.41
CA PRO A 27 0.16 -1.15 20.79
C PRO A 27 0.27 -2.34 21.76
N THR A 28 0.41 -3.56 21.24
CA THR A 28 0.47 -4.76 22.08
C THR A 28 1.83 -4.86 22.79
N PRO A 29 1.94 -5.65 23.88
CA PRO A 29 3.20 -5.83 24.61
C PRO A 29 4.38 -6.21 23.70
N ILE A 30 5.57 -5.77 24.06
CA ILE A 30 6.79 -6.05 23.30
C ILE A 30 7.16 -7.53 23.50
N VAL A 31 6.97 -8.31 22.44
CA VAL A 31 7.24 -9.74 22.39
C VAL A 31 7.91 -10.03 21.05
N GLY A 32 8.95 -10.86 21.07
CA GLY A 32 9.72 -11.24 19.89
C GLY A 32 11.22 -10.98 20.08
N ASN A 33 12.02 -11.52 19.17
CA ASN A 33 13.47 -11.36 19.11
C ASN A 33 13.95 -10.63 17.85
N ASP A 34 13.04 -10.30 16.92
CA ASP A 34 13.35 -9.48 15.76
C ASP A 34 13.61 -8.04 16.20
N LYS A 35 14.83 -7.55 15.95
CA LYS A 35 15.25 -6.23 16.43
C LYS A 35 14.43 -5.11 15.80
N SER A 36 14.15 -5.17 14.51
CA SER A 36 13.39 -4.13 13.81
C SER A 36 11.96 -4.05 14.34
N TRP A 37 11.36 -5.20 14.66
CA TRP A 37 10.03 -5.27 15.28
C TRP A 37 10.01 -4.73 16.70
N VAL A 38 10.99 -5.11 17.52
CA VAL A 38 11.12 -4.61 18.90
C VAL A 38 11.32 -3.10 18.90
N ASP A 39 12.29 -2.59 18.12
CA ASP A 39 12.59 -1.16 18.02
C ASP A 39 11.35 -0.36 17.53
N SER A 40 10.55 -0.92 16.60
CA SER A 40 9.32 -0.30 16.11
C SER A 40 8.24 -0.19 17.19
N LYS A 41 8.09 -1.22 18.03
CA LYS A 41 7.16 -1.18 19.16
C LYS A 41 7.63 -0.23 20.24
N GLU A 42 8.92 -0.22 20.57
CA GLU A 42 9.50 0.74 21.53
C GLU A 42 9.25 2.18 21.07
N LEU A 43 9.50 2.48 19.79
CA LEU A 43 9.17 3.77 19.21
C LEU A 43 7.69 4.09 19.41
N TYR A 44 6.78 3.20 19.00
CA TYR A 44 5.33 3.43 19.11
C TYR A 44 4.89 3.73 20.55
N HIS A 45 5.41 2.98 21.52
CA HIS A 45 5.12 3.18 22.95
C HIS A 45 5.65 4.51 23.48
N SER A 46 6.79 5.00 22.95
CA SER A 46 7.35 6.31 23.33
C SER A 46 6.57 7.53 22.80
N LEU A 47 5.74 7.34 21.77
CA LEU A 47 4.95 8.41 21.15
C LEU A 47 3.68 8.74 21.95
N SER A 48 3.31 10.03 21.99
CA SER A 48 1.98 10.47 22.42
C SER A 48 0.88 9.98 21.47
N GLU A 49 -0.38 9.99 21.91
CA GLU A 49 -1.53 9.62 21.06
C GLU A 49 -1.57 10.42 19.75
N ARG A 50 -1.35 11.74 19.83
CA ARG A 50 -1.28 12.59 18.64
C ARG A 50 -0.16 12.16 17.69
N GLN A 51 1.02 11.84 18.21
CA GLN A 51 2.15 11.40 17.39
C GLN A 51 1.91 10.02 16.78
N ARG A 52 1.23 9.10 17.49
CA ARG A 52 0.82 7.79 16.95
C ARG A 52 -0.12 7.95 15.76
N LEU A 53 -1.11 8.84 15.87
CA LEU A 53 -2.00 9.18 14.76
C LEU A 53 -1.23 9.78 13.58
N GLN A 54 -0.30 10.70 13.83
CA GLN A 54 0.55 11.30 12.79
C GLN A 54 1.44 10.26 12.09
N MET A 55 2.06 9.36 12.85
CA MET A 55 2.83 8.23 12.31
C MET A 55 1.95 7.35 11.44
N GLN A 56 0.76 7.00 11.92
CA GLN A 56 -0.19 6.19 11.18
C GLN A 56 -0.60 6.85 9.84
N THR A 57 -0.95 8.14 9.86
CA THR A 57 -1.26 8.91 8.64
C THR A 57 -0.08 8.97 7.69
N PHE A 58 1.13 9.25 8.18
CA PHE A 58 2.33 9.33 7.35
C PHE A 58 2.64 7.98 6.68
N THR A 59 2.60 6.88 7.43
CA THR A 59 2.80 5.53 6.87
C THR A 59 1.75 5.22 5.80
N LYS A 60 0.48 5.60 6.01
CA LYS A 60 -0.57 5.42 5.00
C LYS A 60 -0.24 6.17 3.70
N LEU A 61 0.20 7.43 3.81
CA LEU A 61 0.60 8.26 2.66
C LEU A 61 1.75 7.61 1.89
N VAL A 62 2.80 7.18 2.58
CA VAL A 62 3.95 6.52 1.95
C VAL A 62 3.52 5.25 1.20
N ILE A 63 2.67 4.42 1.80
CA ILE A 63 2.17 3.20 1.14
C ILE A 63 1.33 3.56 -0.08
N GLN A 64 0.44 4.56 0.02
CA GLN A 64 -0.37 5.03 -1.11
C GLN A 64 0.51 5.48 -2.27
N ASP A 65 1.53 6.28 -2.01
CA ASP A 65 2.46 6.77 -3.03
C ASP A 65 3.24 5.63 -3.69
N VAL A 66 3.75 4.69 -2.89
CA VAL A 66 4.49 3.53 -3.41
C VAL A 66 3.62 2.68 -4.33
N VAL A 67 2.39 2.34 -3.91
CA VAL A 67 1.47 1.54 -4.72
C VAL A 67 1.09 2.29 -5.99
N SER A 68 0.75 3.58 -5.88
CA SER A 68 0.42 4.44 -7.02
C SER A 68 1.56 4.50 -8.04
N ILE A 69 2.81 4.67 -7.59
CA ILE A 69 3.99 4.69 -8.47
C ILE A 69 4.11 3.34 -9.21
N LEU A 70 4.00 2.21 -8.49
CA LEU A 70 4.12 0.89 -9.11
C LEU A 70 3.03 0.64 -10.16
N LEU A 71 1.78 0.98 -9.84
CA LEU A 71 0.67 0.83 -10.78
C LEU A 71 0.83 1.74 -12.00
N GLY A 72 1.25 2.99 -11.82
CA GLY A 72 1.53 3.90 -12.93
C GLY A 72 2.68 3.43 -13.84
N LYS A 73 3.61 2.62 -13.32
CA LYS A 73 4.62 1.93 -14.15
C LYS A 73 4.00 0.77 -14.94
N ILE A 74 3.17 -0.06 -14.30
CA ILE A 74 2.50 -1.20 -14.94
C ILE A 74 1.52 -0.73 -16.03
N ASP A 75 0.83 0.40 -15.80
CA ASP A 75 -0.04 1.04 -16.80
C ASP A 75 0.73 1.73 -17.93
N ASN A 76 2.06 1.79 -17.84
CA ASN A 76 2.93 2.52 -18.77
C ASN A 76 2.64 4.04 -18.84
N ILE A 77 2.00 4.63 -17.82
CA ILE A 77 1.85 6.10 -17.65
C ILE A 77 3.23 6.75 -17.49
N SER A 78 4.16 6.04 -16.87
CA SER A 78 5.58 6.39 -16.88
C SER A 78 6.43 5.12 -16.98
N SER A 79 7.69 5.25 -17.39
CA SER A 79 8.61 4.12 -17.58
C SER A 79 9.80 4.17 -16.62
N PHE A 80 10.48 3.04 -16.44
CA PHE A 80 11.80 3.04 -15.80
C PHE A 80 12.89 3.53 -16.76
N ALA A 81 14.00 4.05 -16.23
CA ALA A 81 15.05 4.68 -17.02
C ALA A 81 15.63 3.78 -18.13
N ASN A 82 15.66 2.47 -17.91
CA ASN A 82 16.20 1.47 -18.85
C ASN A 82 15.13 0.47 -19.30
N GLN A 83 13.86 0.88 -19.31
CA GLN A 83 12.77 0.02 -19.74
C GLN A 83 12.76 -0.09 -21.27
N ASP A 84 12.93 -1.31 -21.78
CA ASP A 84 12.65 -1.63 -23.17
C ASP A 84 11.27 -2.29 -23.27
N GLY A 85 10.44 -1.79 -24.19
CA GLY A 85 9.05 -2.21 -24.35
C GLY A 85 8.07 -1.68 -23.29
N LEU A 86 6.82 -2.16 -23.41
CA LEU A 86 5.72 -1.84 -22.51
C LEU A 86 5.38 -3.05 -21.65
N PHE A 87 4.94 -2.82 -20.41
CA PHE A 87 4.34 -3.87 -19.60
C PHE A 87 2.98 -4.26 -20.18
N GLU A 88 2.71 -5.58 -20.14
CA GLU A 88 1.40 -6.15 -20.40
C GLU A 88 1.06 -7.06 -19.22
N LEU A 89 0.05 -6.65 -18.45
CA LEU A 89 -0.50 -7.46 -17.37
C LEU A 89 -1.82 -8.06 -17.84
N SER A 90 -1.90 -9.38 -17.86
CA SER A 90 -3.10 -10.08 -18.32
C SER A 90 -3.60 -11.12 -17.33
N ILE A 91 -4.92 -11.32 -17.30
CA ILE A 91 -5.59 -12.39 -16.56
C ILE A 91 -6.44 -13.18 -17.56
N ASN A 92 -6.16 -14.47 -17.69
CA ASN A 92 -6.85 -15.37 -18.62
C ASN A 92 -6.85 -14.84 -20.07
N GLY A 93 -5.73 -14.24 -20.49
CA GLY A 93 -5.56 -13.68 -21.83
C GLY A 93 -6.21 -12.31 -22.06
N ASN A 94 -6.88 -11.73 -21.06
CA ASN A 94 -7.38 -10.36 -21.13
C ASN A 94 -6.36 -9.42 -20.49
N VAL A 95 -5.89 -8.43 -21.26
CA VAL A 95 -5.02 -7.36 -20.76
C VAL A 95 -5.83 -6.45 -19.83
N ILE A 96 -5.29 -6.17 -18.64
CA ILE A 96 -5.97 -5.40 -17.59
C ILE A 96 -5.23 -4.13 -17.18
N ASN A 97 -4.00 -3.90 -17.65
CA ASN A 97 -3.29 -2.64 -17.40
C ASN A 97 -3.71 -1.55 -18.39
N GLY A 98 -3.61 -0.30 -17.94
CA GLY A 98 -4.02 0.92 -18.65
C GLY A 98 -4.61 1.96 -17.70
N ASP A 99 -5.42 1.50 -16.74
CA ASP A 99 -6.17 2.35 -15.79
C ASP A 99 -6.03 1.89 -14.32
N LEU A 100 -5.07 1.00 -14.01
CA LEU A 100 -4.91 0.43 -12.67
C LEU A 100 -4.62 1.47 -11.59
N GLN A 101 -3.76 2.45 -11.88
CA GLN A 101 -3.43 3.56 -11.00
C GLN A 101 -4.67 4.40 -10.71
N ASP A 102 -5.50 4.68 -11.72
CA ASP A 102 -6.71 5.48 -11.57
C ASP A 102 -7.75 4.76 -10.71
N TYR A 103 -7.99 3.46 -10.97
CA TYR A 103 -8.85 2.64 -10.10
C TYR A 103 -8.35 2.66 -8.65
N PHE A 104 -7.03 2.63 -8.44
CA PHE A 104 -6.45 2.63 -7.10
C PHE A 104 -6.68 3.96 -6.38
N LEU A 105 -6.41 5.08 -7.06
CA LEU A 105 -6.63 6.42 -6.52
C LEU A 105 -8.12 6.66 -6.20
N MET A 106 -9.02 6.21 -7.07
CA MET A 106 -10.46 6.24 -6.82
C MET A 106 -10.86 5.45 -5.56
N SER A 107 -10.29 4.25 -5.38
CA SER A 107 -10.52 3.45 -4.17
C SER A 107 -9.96 4.12 -2.90
N MET A 108 -8.84 4.83 -3.00
CA MET A 108 -8.27 5.61 -1.90
C MET A 108 -9.12 6.81 -1.50
N ASP A 109 -9.74 7.50 -2.45
CA ASP A 109 -10.65 8.60 -2.15
C ASP A 109 -11.94 8.11 -1.50
N LYS A 110 -12.47 6.95 -1.90
CA LYS A 110 -13.60 6.30 -1.22
C LYS A 110 -13.30 5.95 0.25
N LEU A 111 -12.05 5.60 0.59
CA LEU A 111 -11.65 5.30 1.97
C LEU A 111 -11.38 6.54 2.83
N LYS A 112 -11.41 7.75 2.26
CA LYS A 112 -11.29 9.02 3.01
C LYS A 112 -12.66 9.55 3.48
N MET A 113 -13.75 9.09 2.84
CA MET A 113 -15.15 9.36 3.24
C MET A 113 -15.60 8.39 4.34
#